data_AF-A0A075V7M9-F1
#
_entry.id   AF-A0A075V7M9-F1
#
_cell.length_a   1.000
_cell.length_b   1.000
_cell.length_c   1.000
_cell.angle_alpha   90.00
_cell.angle_beta   90.00
_cell.angle_gamma   90.00
#
_symmetry.space_group_name_H-M   'P 1'
#
loop_
_entity.id
_entity.type
_entity.pdbx_description
1 polymer ?
#
loop_
_entity_poly.entity_id
_entity_poly.type
_entity_poly.pdbx_seq_one_letter_code
_entity_poly.pdbx_strand_id
1 'polypeptide(L)'
;MTTFLPIPHDLYRHAEPGAGEILPALTGRDRRYRPVERFDPNWGYILSGRASTVAVVSALYCGELDVPERAWPEVLRLYCPDAWRMLTEAEVSFEQWASGRCEAVLGGRVGATANTELGGYAVFAVMDVPAVVAEVVGTLGAIPTFS
;
A
#
# COMPACT_ATOMS: atom_id res chain seq x y z
N MET A 1 -4.07 -17.38 9.05
CA MET A 1 -3.15 -16.23 8.94
C MET A 1 -2.61 -16.22 7.53
N THR A 2 -3.02 -15.24 6.73
CA THR A 2 -2.43 -14.99 5.42
C THR A 2 -1.16 -14.17 5.66
N THR A 3 0.01 -14.79 5.54
CA THR A 3 1.28 -14.08 5.75
C THR A 3 1.63 -13.34 4.47
N PHE A 4 1.47 -12.01 4.47
CA PHE A 4 1.90 -11.15 3.37
C PHE A 4 3.42 -10.96 3.39
N LEU A 5 4.00 -10.69 2.23
CA LEU A 5 5.43 -10.45 2.09
C LEU A 5 5.79 -9.09 2.69
N PRO A 6 6.80 -9.00 3.58
CA PRO A 6 7.37 -7.72 3.95
C PRO A 6 7.94 -7.06 2.68
N ILE A 7 7.80 -5.74 2.57
CA ILE A 7 8.24 -4.99 1.40
C ILE A 7 9.76 -4.81 1.49
N PRO A 8 10.56 -5.38 0.56
CA PRO A 8 12.01 -5.21 0.58
C PRO A 8 12.39 -3.75 0.34
N HIS A 9 13.39 -3.24 1.07
CA HIS A 9 13.92 -1.89 0.85
C HIS A 9 14.49 -1.69 -0.56
N ASP A 10 14.94 -2.77 -1.20
CA ASP A 10 15.48 -2.79 -2.56
C ASP A 10 14.49 -3.41 -3.57
N LEU A 11 13.18 -3.45 -3.27
CA LEU A 11 12.15 -4.03 -4.14
C LEU A 11 12.28 -3.57 -5.59
N TYR A 12 12.60 -2.29 -5.78
CA TYR A 12 12.77 -1.67 -7.09
C TYR A 12 13.98 -2.19 -7.90
N ARG A 13 15.01 -2.71 -7.21
CA ARG A 13 16.20 -3.30 -7.84
C ARG A 13 15.88 -4.59 -8.59
N HIS A 14 14.94 -5.35 -8.05
CA HIS A 14 14.48 -6.63 -8.60
C HIS A 14 13.20 -6.49 -9.44
N ALA A 15 12.61 -5.29 -9.46
CA ALA A 15 11.47 -4.97 -10.29
C ALA A 15 11.79 -5.08 -11.79
N GLU A 16 10.82 -5.51 -12.59
CA GLU A 16 10.99 -5.71 -14.03
C GLU A 16 11.56 -4.49 -14.78
N PRO A 17 12.11 -4.65 -16.00
CA PRO A 17 12.50 -3.56 -16.90
C PRO A 17 11.50 -2.38 -16.98
N GLY A 18 10.19 -2.66 -16.89
CA GLY A 18 9.10 -1.66 -16.89
C GLY A 18 9.01 -0.77 -15.64
N ALA A 19 9.70 -1.09 -14.55
CA ALA A 19 9.68 -0.27 -13.34
C ALA A 19 10.32 1.12 -13.53
N GLY A 20 11.07 1.35 -14.62
CA GLY A 20 11.64 2.65 -15.01
C GLY A 20 10.65 3.81 -15.12
N GLU A 21 9.37 3.52 -15.01
CA GLU A 21 8.21 4.39 -14.97
C GLU A 21 8.06 5.25 -13.69
N ILE A 22 8.58 4.81 -12.54
CA ILE A 22 8.40 5.51 -11.25
C ILE A 22 9.47 6.56 -10.98
N LEU A 23 10.55 6.54 -11.77
CA LEU A 23 11.63 7.49 -11.67
C LEU A 23 11.23 8.80 -12.35
N PRO A 24 11.75 9.96 -11.90
CA PRO A 24 11.72 11.15 -12.73
C PRO A 24 12.31 10.79 -14.09
N ALA A 25 11.77 11.33 -15.19
CA ALA A 25 12.21 10.99 -16.53
C ALA A 25 13.74 11.11 -16.64
N LEU A 26 14.45 9.99 -16.55
CA LEU A 26 15.91 9.99 -16.57
C LEU A 26 16.35 10.38 -17.97
N THR A 27 16.84 11.60 -18.13
CA THR A 27 17.40 12.09 -19.39
C THR A 27 18.89 11.72 -19.46
N GLY A 28 19.37 11.35 -20.66
CA GLY A 28 20.81 11.18 -20.90
C GLY A 28 21.49 9.99 -20.20
N ARG A 29 22.66 10.24 -19.60
CA ARG A 29 23.58 9.20 -19.08
C ARG A 29 23.07 8.47 -17.84
N ASP A 30 22.07 9.04 -17.15
CA ASP A 30 21.58 8.53 -15.86
C ASP A 30 20.53 7.42 -16.00
N ARG A 31 20.07 7.13 -17.23
CA ARG A 31 19.14 6.05 -17.57
C ARG A 31 19.60 4.65 -17.13
N ARG A 32 20.89 4.48 -16.81
CA ARG A 32 21.51 3.19 -16.42
C ARG A 32 21.54 2.96 -14.90
N TYR A 33 21.30 3.98 -14.09
CA TYR A 33 21.34 3.86 -12.63
C TYR A 33 19.91 3.86 -12.08
N ARG A 34 19.43 2.68 -11.69
CA ARG A 34 18.22 2.54 -10.90
C ARG A 34 18.54 2.95 -9.45
N PRO A 35 17.77 3.85 -8.82
CA PRO A 35 17.92 4.15 -7.41
C PRO A 35 17.75 2.89 -6.58
N VAL A 36 18.58 2.73 -5.56
CA VAL A 36 18.66 1.49 -4.77
C VAL A 36 17.82 1.60 -3.51
N GLU A 37 17.56 2.82 -3.02
CA GLU A 37 16.95 3.01 -1.68
C GLU A 37 16.01 4.23 -1.56
N ARG A 38 16.28 5.35 -2.26
CA ARG A 38 15.49 6.58 -2.15
C ARG A 38 15.35 7.25 -3.51
N PHE A 39 14.14 7.62 -3.88
CA PHE A 39 13.82 8.35 -5.10
C PHE A 39 12.56 9.19 -4.89
N ASP A 40 12.42 10.26 -5.68
CA ASP A 40 11.17 11.01 -5.79
C ASP A 40 10.23 10.29 -6.78
N PRO A 41 9.12 9.69 -6.33
CA PRO A 41 8.23 8.96 -7.21
C PRO A 41 7.52 9.89 -8.19
N ASN A 42 7.40 9.47 -9.46
CA ASN A 42 6.54 10.14 -10.42
C ASN A 42 5.05 9.87 -10.11
N TRP A 43 4.50 10.56 -9.12
CA TRP A 43 3.11 10.39 -8.69
C TRP A 43 2.09 10.64 -9.81
N GLY A 44 2.40 11.52 -10.78
CA GLY A 44 1.53 11.73 -11.94
C GLY A 44 1.37 10.47 -12.80
N TYR A 45 2.46 9.72 -12.96
CA TYR A 45 2.42 8.44 -13.66
C TYR A 45 1.85 7.31 -12.79
N ILE A 46 2.24 7.23 -11.52
CA ILE A 46 1.69 6.25 -10.56
C ILE A 46 0.17 6.37 -10.49
N LEU A 47 -0.37 7.58 -10.38
CA LEU A 47 -1.81 7.82 -10.27
C LEU A 47 -2.54 7.83 -11.63
N SER A 48 -1.88 7.38 -12.70
CA SER A 48 -2.51 7.22 -14.02
C SER A 48 -3.22 5.87 -14.21
N GLY A 49 -3.00 4.92 -13.29
CA GLY A 49 -3.52 3.54 -13.40
C GLY A 49 -2.72 2.65 -14.36
N ARG A 50 -1.60 3.13 -14.92
CA ARG A 50 -0.78 2.39 -15.91
C ARG A 50 0.48 1.76 -15.34
N ALA A 51 0.92 2.22 -14.17
CA ALA A 51 2.10 1.68 -13.52
C ALA A 51 1.92 0.20 -13.13
N SER A 52 3.00 -0.57 -13.12
CA SER A 52 2.98 -1.93 -12.57
C SER A 52 2.73 -1.93 -11.06
N THR A 53 2.20 -3.04 -10.53
CA THR A 53 2.02 -3.21 -9.08
C THR A 53 3.32 -3.01 -8.29
N VAL A 54 4.45 -3.50 -8.80
CA VAL A 54 5.76 -3.32 -8.14
C VAL A 54 6.17 -1.86 -8.10
N ALA A 55 5.89 -1.11 -9.17
CA ALA A 55 6.09 0.33 -9.23
C ALA A 55 5.27 1.09 -8.18
N VAL A 56 3.99 0.75 -8.04
CA VAL A 56 3.09 1.34 -7.03
C VAL A 56 3.59 1.07 -5.62
N VAL A 57 3.91 -0.19 -5.30
CA VAL A 57 4.39 -0.59 -3.97
C VAL A 57 5.73 0.10 -3.65
N SER A 58 6.64 0.17 -4.62
CA SER A 58 7.92 0.87 -4.45
C SER A 58 7.72 2.38 -4.22
N ALA A 59 6.78 3.02 -4.92
CA ALA A 59 6.49 4.44 -4.71
C ALA A 59 5.92 4.74 -3.33
N LEU A 60 5.11 3.82 -2.77
CA LEU A 60 4.51 3.96 -1.44
C LEU A 60 5.51 3.73 -0.29
N TYR A 61 6.51 2.86 -0.47
CA TYR A 61 7.37 2.38 0.62
C TYR A 61 8.86 2.70 0.49
N CYS A 62 9.35 2.95 -0.72
CA CYS A 62 10.76 3.21 -1.00
C CYS A 62 11.01 4.67 -1.47
N GLY A 63 9.97 5.51 -1.43
CA GLY A 63 10.09 6.94 -1.74
C GLY A 63 10.93 7.69 -0.71
N GLU A 64 11.63 8.73 -1.16
CA GLU A 64 12.36 9.66 -0.26
C GLU A 64 11.42 10.64 0.46
N LEU A 65 10.27 10.90 -0.16
CA LEU A 65 9.25 11.83 0.33
C LEU A 65 8.07 11.07 0.94
N ASP A 66 7.40 11.74 1.87
CA ASP A 66 6.11 11.26 2.37
C ASP A 66 5.14 11.04 1.21
N VAL A 67 4.43 9.92 1.27
CA VAL A 67 3.38 9.61 0.31
C VAL A 67 2.31 10.70 0.39
N PRO A 68 1.97 11.38 -0.72
CA PRO A 68 0.90 12.37 -0.72
C PRO A 68 -0.39 11.72 -0.22
N GLU A 69 -1.11 12.35 0.71
CA GLU A 69 -2.31 11.75 1.33
C GLU A 69 -3.32 11.25 0.29
N ARG A 70 -3.51 12.02 -0.80
CA ARG A 70 -4.39 11.65 -1.92
C ARG A 70 -3.99 10.37 -2.66
N ALA A 71 -2.72 9.95 -2.57
CA ALA A 71 -2.21 8.80 -3.30
C ALA A 71 -2.78 7.49 -2.75
N TRP A 72 -3.04 7.40 -1.45
CA TRP A 72 -3.58 6.20 -0.81
C TRP A 72 -4.97 5.79 -1.34
N PRO A 73 -6.00 6.66 -1.32
CA PRO A 73 -7.31 6.31 -1.87
C PRO A 73 -7.27 6.09 -3.39
N GLU A 74 -6.45 6.87 -4.11
CA GLU A 74 -6.31 6.72 -5.56
C GLU A 74 -5.62 5.41 -5.94
N VAL A 75 -4.59 4.99 -5.19
CA VAL A 75 -3.96 3.68 -5.41
C VAL A 75 -4.96 2.56 -5.17
N LEU A 76 -5.71 2.59 -4.07
CA LEU A 76 -6.72 1.57 -3.82
C LEU A 76 -7.74 1.51 -4.97
N ARG A 77 -8.22 2.66 -5.43
CA ARG A 77 -9.19 2.76 -6.52
C ARG A 77 -8.65 2.25 -7.87
N LEU A 78 -7.39 2.53 -8.19
CA LEU A 78 -6.78 2.23 -9.49
C LEU A 78 -6.17 0.83 -9.56
N TYR A 79 -5.63 0.32 -8.47
CA TYR A 79 -4.80 -0.90 -8.44
C TYR A 79 -5.38 -2.03 -7.60
N CYS A 80 -6.42 -1.77 -6.82
CA CYS A 80 -7.11 -2.77 -6.02
C CYS A 80 -8.61 -2.77 -6.35
N PRO A 81 -9.01 -3.08 -7.59
CA PRO A 81 -10.40 -2.98 -8.04
C PRO A 81 -11.38 -3.82 -7.20
N ASP A 82 -10.99 -5.00 -6.73
CA ASP A 82 -11.86 -5.80 -5.87
C ASP A 82 -11.99 -5.22 -4.46
N ALA A 83 -10.88 -4.77 -3.87
CA ALA A 83 -10.94 -4.10 -2.57
C ALA A 83 -11.78 -2.81 -2.63
N TRP A 84 -11.61 -2.01 -3.68
CA TRP A 84 -12.39 -0.80 -3.91
C TRP A 84 -13.88 -1.09 -4.10
N ARG A 85 -14.21 -2.15 -4.85
CA ARG A 85 -15.59 -2.60 -5.03
C ARG A 85 -16.22 -3.01 -3.70
N MET A 86 -15.50 -3.73 -2.83
CA MET A 86 -16.01 -4.10 -1.50
C MET A 86 -16.36 -2.87 -0.64
N LEU A 87 -15.54 -1.81 -0.67
CA LEU A 87 -15.84 -0.56 0.02
C LEU A 87 -17.09 0.13 -0.56
N THR A 88 -17.18 0.18 -1.89
CA THR A 88 -18.31 0.80 -2.59
C THR A 88 -19.62 0.07 -2.32
N GLU A 89 -19.63 -1.27 -2.38
CA GLU A 89 -20.80 -2.11 -2.08
C GLU A 89 -21.25 -2.01 -0.62
N ALA A 90 -20.32 -1.75 0.30
CA ALA A 90 -20.60 -1.55 1.71
C ALA A 90 -20.93 -0.09 2.09
N GLU A 91 -20.92 0.83 1.12
CA GLU A 91 -21.09 2.27 1.35
C GLU A 91 -20.08 2.85 2.37
N VAL A 92 -18.87 2.30 2.40
CA VAL A 92 -17.77 2.73 3.29
C VAL A 92 -16.76 3.55 2.51
N SER A 93 -16.44 4.76 2.98
CA SER A 93 -15.39 5.58 2.38
C SER A 93 -14.00 5.03 2.67
N PHE A 94 -13.02 5.38 1.84
CA PHE A 94 -11.62 5.05 2.10
C PHE A 94 -11.17 5.52 3.49
N GLU A 95 -11.52 6.75 3.88
CA GLU A 95 -11.13 7.35 5.15
C GLU A 95 -11.77 6.63 6.33
N GLN A 96 -13.02 6.17 6.20
CA GLN A 96 -13.68 5.35 7.22
C GLN A 96 -12.93 4.03 7.39
N TRP A 97 -12.63 3.33 6.29
CA TRP A 97 -11.86 2.10 6.34
C TRP A 97 -10.44 2.30 6.90
N ALA A 98 -9.72 3.31 6.41
CA ALA A 98 -8.34 3.57 6.80
C ALA A 98 -8.16 4.01 8.26
N SER A 99 -9.20 4.60 8.84
CA SER A 99 -9.26 4.94 10.27
C SER A 99 -9.85 3.83 11.14
N GLY A 100 -10.18 2.66 10.58
CA GLY A 100 -10.81 1.56 11.30
C GLY A 100 -12.27 1.82 11.70
N ARG A 101 -12.93 2.83 11.13
CA ARG A 101 -14.34 3.17 11.34
C ARG A 101 -15.25 2.40 10.38
N CYS A 102 -15.06 1.09 10.32
CA CYS A 102 -15.92 0.15 9.59
C CYS A 102 -16.03 -1.17 10.37
N GLU A 103 -16.89 -2.08 9.92
CA GLU A 103 -16.96 -3.42 10.50
C GLU A 103 -15.59 -4.12 10.41
N ALA A 104 -15.14 -4.75 11.50
CA ALA A 104 -13.82 -5.38 11.57
C ALA A 104 -13.60 -6.46 10.51
N VAL A 105 -14.62 -7.28 10.24
CA VAL A 105 -14.56 -8.34 9.22
C VAL A 105 -14.41 -7.72 7.82
N LEU A 106 -15.16 -6.66 7.53
CA LEU A 106 -15.02 -5.91 6.28
C LEU A 106 -13.64 -5.29 6.17
N GLY A 107 -13.15 -4.62 7.23
CA GLY A 107 -11.85 -3.96 7.24
C GLY A 107 -10.70 -4.91 6.95
N GLY A 108 -10.67 -6.07 7.61
CA GLY A 108 -9.67 -7.11 7.37
C GLY A 108 -9.78 -7.73 5.98
N ARG A 109 -11.00 -7.95 5.46
CA ARG A 109 -11.20 -8.46 4.10
C ARG A 109 -10.70 -7.49 3.03
N VAL A 110 -11.05 -6.21 3.13
CA VAL A 110 -10.60 -5.17 2.19
C VAL A 110 -9.07 -5.07 2.22
N GLY A 111 -8.45 -5.07 3.41
CA GLY A 111 -6.99 -5.05 3.55
C GLY A 111 -6.30 -6.28 2.96
N ALA A 112 -6.84 -7.47 3.22
CA ALA A 112 -6.29 -8.71 2.67
C ALA A 112 -6.41 -8.77 1.14
N THR A 113 -7.55 -8.37 0.60
CA THR A 113 -7.77 -8.28 -0.86
C THR A 113 -6.83 -7.26 -1.49
N ALA A 114 -6.74 -6.05 -0.92
CA ALA A 114 -5.86 -5.01 -1.45
C ALA A 114 -4.38 -5.44 -1.45
N ASN A 115 -3.89 -6.04 -0.37
CA ASN A 115 -2.51 -6.55 -0.31
C ASN A 115 -2.26 -7.68 -1.34
N THR A 116 -3.28 -8.50 -1.62
CA THR A 116 -3.20 -9.56 -2.65
C THR A 116 -3.11 -8.96 -4.05
N GLU A 117 -3.96 -7.98 -4.36
CA GLU A 117 -3.93 -7.23 -5.63
C GLU A 117 -2.63 -6.44 -5.80
N LEU A 118 -2.04 -6.00 -4.68
CA LEU A 118 -0.72 -5.39 -4.62
C LEU A 118 0.43 -6.41 -4.59
N GLY A 119 0.25 -7.58 -5.21
CA GLY A 119 1.33 -8.55 -5.41
C GLY A 119 1.68 -9.35 -4.16
N GLY A 120 0.80 -9.38 -3.16
CA GLY A 120 1.01 -10.08 -1.90
C GLY A 120 1.88 -9.30 -0.90
N TYR A 121 2.19 -8.04 -1.18
CA TYR A 121 2.96 -7.18 -0.27
C TYR A 121 2.08 -6.62 0.85
N ALA A 122 2.65 -6.50 2.05
CA ALA A 122 1.98 -6.01 3.25
C ALA A 122 1.80 -4.47 3.27
N VAL A 123 1.18 -3.90 2.22
CA VAL A 123 1.03 -2.44 2.02
C VAL A 123 0.04 -1.80 3.00
N PHE A 124 -1.03 -2.51 3.32
CA PHE A 124 -2.11 -2.01 4.17
C PHE A 124 -2.13 -2.68 5.55
N ALA A 125 -1.01 -3.26 5.96
CA ALA A 125 -0.89 -4.03 7.21
C ALA A 125 -1.18 -3.24 8.49
N VAL A 126 -1.03 -1.91 8.47
CA VAL A 126 -1.31 -1.04 9.63
C VAL A 126 -2.82 -0.84 9.86
N MET A 127 -3.65 -1.15 8.86
CA MET A 127 -5.12 -0.98 8.95
C MET A 127 -5.82 -2.25 9.47
N ASP A 128 -5.06 -3.30 9.81
CA ASP A 128 -5.55 -4.49 10.50
C ASP A 128 -5.60 -4.27 12.03
N VAL A 129 -6.13 -3.10 12.43
CA VAL A 129 -6.37 -2.73 13.83
C VAL A 129 -7.14 -3.82 14.58
N PRO A 130 -8.13 -4.55 14.00
CA PRO A 130 -8.78 -5.65 14.71
C PRO A 130 -7.87 -6.84 15.02
N ALA A 131 -6.91 -7.17 14.14
CA ALA A 131 -5.95 -8.25 14.39
C ALA A 131 -4.92 -7.84 15.45
N VAL A 132 -4.42 -6.59 15.37
CA VAL A 132 -3.53 -6.02 16.39
C VAL A 132 -4.24 -5.88 17.74
N VAL A 133 -5.50 -5.44 17.76
CA VAL A 133 -6.31 -5.36 18.98
C VAL A 133 -6.61 -6.76 19.52
N ALA A 134 -6.92 -7.75 18.68
CA ALA A 134 -7.13 -9.12 19.13
C ALA A 134 -5.84 -9.76 19.68
N GLU A 135 -4.67 -9.46 19.09
CA GLU A 135 -3.37 -9.89 19.58
C GLU A 135 -3.00 -9.19 20.89
N VAL A 136 -3.24 -7.88 21.00
CA VAL A 136 -3.04 -7.08 22.22
C VAL A 136 -3.96 -7.55 23.34
N VAL A 137 -5.24 -7.81 23.05
CA VAL A 137 -6.20 -8.38 24.02
C VAL A 137 -5.83 -9.82 24.38
N GLY A 138 -5.38 -10.63 23.41
CA GLY A 138 -4.90 -12.00 23.67
C GLY A 138 -3.64 -12.04 24.53
N THR A 139 -2.76 -11.04 24.40
CA THR A 139 -1.49 -10.95 25.13
C THR A 139 -1.64 -10.25 26.49
N LEU A 140 -2.47 -9.23 26.59
CA LEU A 140 -2.62 -8.38 27.79
C LEU A 140 -3.93 -8.62 28.55
N GLY A 141 -4.83 -9.46 28.02
CA GLY A 141 -6.15 -9.73 28.58
C GLY A 141 -7.18 -8.60 28.42
N ALA A 142 -6.75 -7.39 28.04
CA ALA A 142 -7.59 -6.23 27.82
C ALA A 142 -6.90 -5.21 26.89
N ILE A 143 -7.67 -4.29 26.32
CA ILE A 143 -7.14 -3.16 25.54
C ILE A 143 -6.57 -2.14 26.54
N PRO A 144 -5.27 -1.82 26.51
CA PRO A 144 -4.71 -0.80 27.39
C PRO A 144 -5.31 0.56 27.05
N THR A 145 -5.99 1.16 28.02
CA THR A 145 -6.46 2.55 27.96
C THR A 145 -5.36 3.44 28.52
N PHE A 146 -4.81 4.31 27.66
CA PHE A 146 -3.88 5.35 28.10
C PHE A 146 -4.68 6.63 28.32
N SER A 147 -4.73 7.08 29.57
CA SER A 147 -5.29 8.36 30.02
C SER A 147 -4.24 9.46 30.01
#